data_AF-A0A4R1S7P7-F1
#
_entry.id   AF-A0A4R1S7P7-F1
#
_cell.length_a   1.000
_cell.length_b   1.000
_cell.length_c   1.000
_cell.angle_alpha   90.00
_cell.angle_beta   90.00
_cell.angle_gamma   90.00
#
_symmetry.space_group_name_H-M   'P 1'
#
loop_
_entity.id
_entity.type
_entity.pdbx_description
1 polymer ?
#
loop_
_entity_poly.entity_id
_entity_poly.type
_entity_poly.pdbx_seq_one_letter_code
_entity_poly.pdbx_strand_id
1 'polypeptide(L)' 'MPIYEACVGDLEQAKRAAAPGADRIELCTVLAEGGITPSPGVIVLAKRVVKIPIHVIIRPRWL' A
#
# COMPACT_ATOMS: atom_id res chain seq x y z
N MET A 1 -0.46 -9.19 21.01
CA MET A 1 -0.54 -9.87 19.70
C MET A 1 0.19 -8.98 18.69
N PRO A 2 1.02 -9.53 17.78
CA PRO A 2 1.70 -8.72 16.76
C PRO A 2 0.70 -8.15 15.74
N ILE A 3 1.08 -7.06 15.09
CA ILE A 3 0.36 -6.46 13.95
C ILE A 3 1.17 -6.78 12.69
N TYR A 4 0.51 -7.29 11.65
CA TYR A 4 1.10 -7.62 10.37
C TYR A 4 0.79 -6.54 9.33
N GLU A 5 1.83 -5.94 8.75
CA GLU A 5 1.72 -4.96 7.67
C GLU A 5 2.28 -5.54 6.37
N ALA A 6 1.58 -5.32 5.26
CA ALA A 6 2.03 -5.71 3.93
C ALA A 6 2.36 -4.47 3.07
N CYS A 7 3.55 -4.44 2.50
CA CYS A 7 3.95 -3.44 1.51
C CYS A 7 3.41 -3.83 0.12
N VAL A 8 2.68 -2.94 -0.54
CA VAL A 8 2.00 -3.20 -1.81
C VAL A 8 2.24 -2.09 -2.83
N GLY A 9 2.41 -2.45 -4.10
CA GLY A 9 2.79 -1.55 -5.19
C GLY A 9 1.62 -1.17 -6.12
N ASP A 10 0.49 -1.87 -6.01
CA ASP A 10 -0.70 -1.63 -6.81
C ASP A 10 -1.99 -2.03 -6.07
N LEU A 11 -3.14 -1.69 -6.68
CA LEU A 11 -4.46 -1.94 -6.10
C LEU A 11 -4.81 -3.43 -5.98
N GLU A 12 -4.34 -4.27 -6.89
CA GLU A 12 -4.64 -5.71 -6.86
C GLU A 12 -3.84 -6.41 -5.78
N GLN A 13 -2.59 -6.01 -5.57
CA GLN A 13 -1.80 -6.42 -4.41
C GLN A 13 -2.44 -5.92 -3.11
N ALA A 14 -2.91 -4.67 -3.06
CA ALA A 14 -3.58 -4.11 -1.88
C ALA A 14 -4.84 -4.90 -1.50
N LYS A 15 -5.69 -5.25 -2.47
CA LYS A 15 -6.87 -6.11 -2.26
C LYS A 15 -6.47 -7.51 -1.79
N ARG A 16 -5.46 -8.10 -2.46
CA ARG A 16 -4.93 -9.42 -2.12
C ARG A 16 -4.20 -9.46 -0.79
N ALA A 17 -3.72 -8.35 -0.24
CA ALA A 17 -3.13 -8.29 1.10
C ALA A 17 -4.21 -8.12 2.18
N ALA A 18 -5.28 -7.40 1.86
CA ALA A 18 -6.41 -7.21 2.76
C ALA A 18 -7.27 -8.47 2.93
N ALA A 19 -7.46 -9.27 1.87
CA ALA A 19 -8.29 -10.49 1.93
C ALA A 19 -7.72 -11.63 2.82
N PRO A 20 -6.40 -11.92 2.83
CA PRO A 20 -5.81 -13.01 3.61
C PRO A 20 -5.29 -12.60 4.99
N GLY A 21 -5.49 -11.35 5.45
CA GLY A 21 -5.30 -11.02 6.87
C GLY A 21 -4.10 -10.13 7.23
N ALA A 22 -3.66 -9.22 6.35
CA ALA A 22 -2.88 -8.09 6.84
C ALA A 22 -3.75 -7.21 7.74
N ASP A 23 -3.23 -6.77 8.87
CA ASP A 23 -3.91 -5.81 9.75
C ASP A 23 -3.89 -4.39 9.15
N ARG A 24 -2.90 -4.12 8.27
CA ARG A 24 -2.71 -2.86 7.55
C ARG A 24 -1.89 -3.08 6.28
N ILE A 25 -1.98 -2.15 5.33
CA ILE A 25 -1.05 -2.06 4.20
C ILE A 25 -0.21 -0.78 4.24
N GLU A 26 1.00 -0.86 3.71
CA GLU A 26 1.77 0.29 3.21
C GLU A 26 1.62 0.36 1.69
N LEU A 27 1.02 1.44 1.19
CA LEU A 27 0.79 1.70 -0.22
C LEU A 27 1.95 2.49 -0.81
N CYS A 28 2.62 1.87 -1.77
CA CYS A 28 3.79 2.37 -2.46
C CYS A 28 3.57 2.33 -3.98
N THR A 29 4.52 2.85 -4.74
CA THR A 29 4.71 2.50 -6.15
C THR A 29 6.18 2.18 -6.40
N VAL A 30 6.45 1.40 -7.45
CA VAL A 30 7.81 0.96 -7.85
C VAL A 30 8.59 0.38 -6.66
N LEU A 31 8.01 -0.71 -6.13
CA LEU A 31 8.56 -1.45 -4.99
C LEU A 31 9.99 -1.96 -5.23
N ALA A 32 10.36 -2.26 -6.47
CA ALA A 32 11.69 -2.74 -6.83
C ALA A 32 12.81 -1.76 -6.42
N GLU A 33 12.49 -0.46 -6.31
CA GLU A 33 13.41 0.62 -5.91
C GLU A 33 13.21 1.04 -4.43
N GLY A 34 12.58 0.16 -3.64
CA GLY A 34 12.24 0.40 -2.24
C GLY A 34 11.02 1.31 -2.02
N GLY A 35 10.20 1.54 -3.05
CA GLY A 35 8.94 2.27 -2.94
C GLY A 35 9.07 3.80 -2.96
N ILE A 36 8.21 4.48 -3.70
CA ILE A 36 8.01 5.94 -3.63
C ILE A 36 6.52 6.27 -3.46
N THR A 37 6.25 7.57 -3.26
CA THR A 37 4.89 8.09 -3.14
C THR A 37 4.04 7.74 -4.36
N PRO A 38 2.94 6.99 -4.18
CA PRO A 38 2.02 6.66 -5.26
C PRO A 38 1.24 7.89 -5.72
N SER A 39 0.62 7.81 -6.90
CA SER A 39 -0.19 8.92 -7.40
C SER A 39 -1.45 9.13 -6.54
N PRO A 40 -1.98 10.37 -6.45
CA PRO A 40 -3.22 10.64 -5.71
C PRO A 40 -4.41 9.79 -6.17
N GLY A 41 -4.50 9.47 -7.47
CA GLY A 41 -5.54 8.60 -8.01
C GLY A 41 -5.49 7.18 -7.45
N VAL A 42 -4.28 6.62 -7.30
CA VAL A 42 -4.09 5.30 -6.68
C VAL A 42 -4.50 5.33 -5.20
N ILE A 43 -4.15 6.40 -4.48
CA ILE A 43 -4.53 6.56 -3.06
C ILE A 43 -6.06 6.62 -2.91
N VAL A 44 -6.75 7.40 -3.74
CA VAL A 44 -8.21 7.52 -3.72
C VAL A 44 -8.88 6.19 -4.04
N LEU A 45 -8.39 5.47 -5.04
CA LEU A 45 -8.93 4.16 -5.41
C LEU A 45 -8.66 3.11 -4.32
N ALA A 46 -7.46 3.09 -3.75
CA ALA A 46 -7.09 2.20 -2.65
C ALA A 46 -8.02 2.38 -1.45
N LYS A 47 -8.26 3.65 -1.06
CA LYS A 47 -9.19 3.99 0.04
C LYS A 47 -10.63 3.54 -0.23
N ARG A 48 -11.05 3.43 -1.49
CA ARG A 48 -12.39 2.94 -1.85
C ARG A 48 -12.49 1.41 -1.71
N VAL A 49 -11.47 0.69 -2.17
CA VAL A 49 -11.52 -0.77 -2.35
C VAL A 49 -10.88 -1.59 -1.22
N VAL A 50 -9.99 -1.00 -0.43
CA VAL A 50 -9.34 -1.64 0.72
C VAL A 50 -9.99 -1.14 2.01
N LYS A 51 -10.34 -2.06 2.91
CA LYS A 51 -11.10 -1.75 4.15
C LYS A 51 -10.26 -1.76 5.43
N ILE A 52 -9.06 -2.32 5.38
CA ILE A 52 -8.07 -2.20 6.46
C ILE A 52 -7.34 -0.85 6.37
N PRO A 53 -6.69 -0.39 7.46
CA PRO A 53 -5.87 0.81 7.43
C PRO A 53 -4.88 0.83 6.26
N ILE A 54 -4.61 2.04 5.75
CA ILE A 54 -3.68 2.28 4.64
C ILE A 54 -2.71 3.35 5.12
N HIS A 55 -1.43 3.02 5.19
CA HIS A 55 -0.34 3.99 5.26
C HIS A 55 0.19 4.25 3.85
N VAL A 56 0.52 5.49 3.54
CA VAL A 56 1.07 5.86 2.24
C VAL A 56 2.49 6.34 2.47
N ILE A 57 3.45 5.77 1.75
CA ILE A 57 4.83 6.22 1.82
C ILE A 57 4.95 7.64 1.26
N ILE A 58 5.66 8.51 1.99
CA ILE A 58 6.01 9.85 1.55
C ILE A 58 7.51 9.88 1.24
N ARG A 59 7.85 9.56 -0.01
CA ARG A 59 9.22 9.51 -0.55
C ARG A 59 9.18 9.95 -2.02
N PRO A 60 9.74 11.12 -2.39
CA PRO A 60 9.53 11.70 -3.72
C PRO A 60 10.40 11.10 -4.83
N ARG A 61 11.45 10.34 -4.51
CA ARG A 61 12.40 9.79 -5.51
C ARG A 61 13.13 8.54 -5.01
N TRP A 62 13.64 7.78 -5.98
CA TRP A 62 14.67 6.75 -5.79
C TRP A 62 16.00 7.37 -5.34
N LEU A 63 16.87 6.54 -4.78
CA LEU A 63 18.28 6.83 -4.54
C LEU A 63 19.12 5.79 -5.27
#